data_AF-N1USX0-F1
#
_entry.id   AF-N1USX0-F1
#
_cell.length_a   1.000
_cell.length_b   1.000
_cell.length_c   1.000
_cell.angle_alpha   90.00
_cell.angle_beta   90.00
_cell.angle_gamma   90.00
#
_symmetry.space_group_name_H-M   'P 1'
#
loop_
_entity.id
_entity.type
_entity.pdbx_description
1 polymer ?
#
loop_
_entity_poly.entity_id
_entity_poly.type
_entity_poly.pdbx_seq_one_letter_code
_entity_poly.pdbx_strand_id
1 'polypeptide(L)'
;MVANDGQGVYEILVVMVHIAFAAFLLGSAVSNLCRLPWFVYGEEPKPAVQRWIGAGELVLAAVISLPYFWQDGAVAAVLVALAYGVVLVGLAFWHWRQEHAVRLATLVTPAVIALAFAVLALAGLAGTPAETAA
;
A
#
# COMPACT_ATOMS: atom_id res chain seq x y z
N MET A 1 -1.90 37.25 -9.51
CA MET A 1 -2.28 35.84 -9.73
C MET A 1 -1.30 35.01 -8.93
N VAL A 2 -1.77 34.31 -7.89
CA VAL A 2 -0.94 33.32 -7.19
C VAL A 2 -0.72 32.18 -8.19
N ALA A 3 0.53 31.89 -8.52
CA ALA A 3 0.86 30.76 -9.37
C ALA A 3 0.41 29.49 -8.63
N ASN A 4 -0.53 28.75 -9.22
CA ASN A 4 -0.80 27.38 -8.81
C ASN A 4 0.34 26.54 -9.36
N ASP A 5 1.40 26.42 -8.58
CA ASP A 5 2.59 25.59 -8.78
C ASP A 5 2.29 24.09 -8.79
N GLY A 6 1.02 23.68 -8.64
CA GLY A 6 0.58 22.29 -8.69
C GLY A 6 0.85 21.51 -7.41
N GLN A 7 1.55 22.12 -6.44
CA GLN A 7 1.95 21.48 -5.20
C GLN A 7 0.76 21.10 -4.32
N GLY A 8 -0.27 21.95 -4.26
CA GLY A 8 -1.50 21.63 -3.52
C GLY A 8 -2.26 20.41 -4.10
N VAL A 9 -2.24 20.22 -5.42
CA VAL A 9 -2.88 19.05 -6.06
C VAL A 9 -2.08 17.78 -5.78
N TYR A 10 -0.75 17.88 -5.81
CA TYR A 10 0.15 16.79 -5.49
C TYR A 10 -0.02 16.30 -4.05
N GLU A 11 -0.06 17.20 -3.07
CA GLU A 11 -0.27 16.86 -1.67
C GLU A 11 -1.62 16.15 -1.44
N ILE A 12 -2.69 16.63 -2.08
CA ILE A 12 -4.01 15.98 -2.04
C ILE A 12 -3.94 14.56 -2.60
N LEU A 13 -3.27 14.37 -3.75
CA LEU A 13 -3.13 13.05 -4.37
C LEU A 13 -2.35 12.07 -3.48
N VAL A 14 -1.22 12.51 -2.91
CA VAL A 14 -0.42 11.69 -1.98
C VAL A 14 -1.28 11.25 -0.79
N VAL A 15 -2.02 12.18 -0.17
CA VAL A 15 -2.87 11.89 0.98
C VAL A 15 -4.01 10.94 0.61
N MET A 16 -4.70 11.14 -0.52
CA MET A 16 -5.78 10.26 -0.95
C MET A 16 -5.29 8.84 -1.23
N VAL A 17 -4.17 8.69 -1.92
CA VAL A 17 -3.59 7.38 -2.24
C VAL A 17 -3.08 6.68 -0.98
N HIS A 18 -2.49 7.43 -0.05
CA HIS A 18 -2.09 6.89 1.25
C HIS A 18 -3.31 6.36 2.04
N ILE A 19 -4.37 7.16 2.18
CA ILE A 19 -5.59 6.76 2.89
C ILE A 19 -6.19 5.51 2.25
N ALA A 20 -6.27 5.47 0.92
CA ALA A 20 -6.77 4.30 0.21
C ALA A 20 -5.94 3.04 0.50
N PHE A 21 -4.61 3.17 0.51
CA PHE A 21 -3.72 2.04 0.81
C PHE A 21 -3.84 1.57 2.26
N ALA A 22 -3.83 2.50 3.22
CA ALA A 22 -3.98 2.19 4.63
C ALA A 22 -5.35 1.58 4.97
N ALA A 23 -6.42 2.13 4.41
CA ALA A 23 -7.78 1.60 4.58
C ALA A 23 -7.90 0.18 4.01
N PHE A 24 -7.29 -0.09 2.85
CA PHE A 24 -7.24 -1.43 2.28
C PHE A 24 -6.50 -2.41 3.20
N LEU A 25 -5.29 -2.06 3.65
CA LEU A 25 -4.51 -2.93 4.55
C LEU A 25 -5.26 -3.22 5.85
N LEU A 26 -5.88 -2.19 6.45
CA LEU A 26 -6.64 -2.35 7.69
C LEU A 26 -7.89 -3.22 7.49
N GLY A 27 -8.64 -2.99 6.41
CA GLY A 27 -9.81 -3.79 6.06
C GLY A 27 -9.47 -5.25 5.78
N SER A 28 -8.39 -5.49 5.04
CA SER A 28 -7.84 -6.84 4.79
C SER A 28 -7.39 -7.49 6.09
N ALA A 29 -6.64 -6.77 6.93
CA ALA A 29 -6.14 -7.26 8.20
C ALA A 29 -7.27 -7.71 9.13
N VAL A 30 -8.30 -6.88 9.29
CA VAL A 30 -9.49 -7.20 10.11
C VAL A 30 -10.21 -8.42 9.55
N SER A 31 -10.43 -8.46 8.23
CA SER A 31 -11.07 -9.60 7.57
C SER A 31 -10.32 -10.90 7.83
N ASN A 32 -8.99 -10.84 7.79
CA ASN A 32 -8.10 -11.98 7.95
C ASN A 32 -7.97 -12.46 9.41
N LEU A 33 -7.86 -11.53 10.36
CA LEU A 33 -7.82 -11.83 11.80
C LEU A 33 -9.16 -12.41 12.28
N CYS A 34 -10.27 -11.81 11.85
CA CYS A 34 -11.63 -12.22 12.22
C CYS A 34 -12.16 -13.39 11.39
N ARG A 35 -11.40 -13.88 10.41
CA ARG A 35 -11.81 -14.97 9.50
C ARG A 35 -13.12 -14.70 8.76
N LEU A 36 -13.30 -13.47 8.29
CA LEU A 36 -14.36 -13.16 7.36
C LEU A 36 -14.12 -13.92 6.04
N PRO A 37 -15.17 -14.20 5.24
CA PRO A 37 -15.06 -14.94 3.97
C PRO A 37 -14.27 -14.19 2.88
N TRP A 38 -13.70 -13.03 3.22
CA TRP A 38 -12.89 -12.22 2.35
C TRP A 38 -11.41 -12.56 2.53
N PHE A 39 -10.85 -13.31 1.58
CA PHE A 39 -9.41 -13.55 1.50
C PHE A 39 -8.89 -13.23 0.10
N VAL A 40 -8.15 -12.12 -0.01
CA VAL A 40 -7.70 -11.58 -1.30
C VAL A 40 -6.68 -12.50 -2.00
N TYR A 41 -5.99 -13.34 -1.24
CA TYR A 41 -4.83 -14.11 -1.73
C TYR A 41 -5.12 -15.57 -2.09
N GLY A 42 -6.34 -16.08 -1.90
CA GLY A 42 -6.63 -17.51 -2.05
C GLY A 42 -8.11 -17.87 -1.85
N GLU A 43 -8.50 -19.10 -2.17
CA GLU A 43 -9.90 -19.56 -2.06
C GLU A 43 -10.19 -20.15 -0.68
N GLU A 44 -9.19 -20.80 -0.06
CA GLU A 44 -9.33 -21.47 1.23
C GLU A 44 -8.00 -21.48 2.01
N PRO A 45 -7.60 -20.35 2.64
CA PRO A 45 -6.41 -20.36 3.46
C PRO A 45 -6.62 -21.20 4.72
N LYS A 46 -5.58 -21.92 5.14
CA LYS A 46 -5.55 -22.51 6.48
C LYS A 46 -5.79 -21.39 7.52
N PRO A 47 -6.57 -21.62 8.60
CA PRO A 47 -6.93 -20.57 9.56
C PRO A 47 -5.71 -19.85 10.17
N ALA A 48 -4.62 -20.58 10.41
CA ALA A 48 -3.38 -20.01 10.91
C ALA A 48 -2.74 -19.06 9.90
N VAL A 49 -2.70 -19.45 8.62
CA VAL A 49 -2.13 -18.64 7.53
C VAL A 49 -2.93 -17.35 7.36
N GLN A 50 -4.26 -17.44 7.36
CA GLN A 50 -5.13 -16.26 7.25
C GLN A 50 -4.85 -15.27 8.38
N ARG A 51 -4.79 -15.73 9.63
CA ARG A 51 -4.50 -14.87 10.78
C ARG A 51 -3.10 -14.24 10.74
N TRP A 52 -2.09 -14.98 10.32
CA TRP A 52 -0.73 -14.46 10.19
C TRP A 52 -0.62 -13.38 9.10
N ILE A 53 -1.31 -13.57 7.98
CA ILE A 53 -1.40 -12.55 6.94
C ILE A 53 -2.10 -11.31 7.50
N GLY A 54 -3.21 -11.46 8.22
CA GLY A 54 -3.89 -10.32 8.83
C GLY A 54 -3.04 -9.59 9.87
N ALA A 55 -2.29 -10.31 10.70
CA ALA A 55 -1.34 -9.70 11.64
C ALA A 55 -0.22 -8.95 10.89
N GLY A 56 0.30 -9.53 9.80
CA GLY A 56 1.29 -8.87 8.94
C GLY A 56 0.74 -7.59 8.30
N GLU A 57 -0.45 -7.63 7.72
CA GLU A 57 -1.12 -6.46 7.14
C GLU A 57 -1.38 -5.36 8.16
N LEU A 58 -1.71 -5.71 9.41
CA LEU A 58 -1.86 -4.75 10.50
C LEU A 58 -0.54 -4.05 10.83
N VAL A 59 0.57 -4.80 10.88
CA VAL A 59 1.91 -4.23 11.08
C VAL A 59 2.30 -3.34 9.90
N LEU A 60 2.02 -3.76 8.66
CA LEU A 60 2.27 -2.95 7.47
C LEU A 60 1.48 -1.64 7.52
N ALA A 61 0.19 -1.68 7.89
CA ALA A 61 -0.63 -0.49 8.05
C ALA A 61 -0.03 0.50 9.07
N ALA A 62 0.50 0.00 10.18
CA ALA A 62 1.20 0.82 11.16
C ALA A 62 2.48 1.45 10.58
N VAL A 63 3.32 0.67 9.91
CA VAL A 63 4.58 1.14 9.31
C VAL A 63 4.35 2.20 8.24
N ILE A 64 3.35 2.03 7.37
CA ILE A 64 3.08 3.04 6.33
C ILE A 64 2.49 4.33 6.91
N SER A 65 1.85 4.24 8.08
CA SER A 65 1.23 5.39 8.76
C SER A 65 2.22 6.14 9.66
N LEU A 66 3.33 5.49 10.07
CA LEU A 66 4.38 6.08 10.92
C LEU A 66 4.87 7.46 10.46
N PRO A 67 5.13 7.70 9.15
CA PRO A 67 5.59 8.99 8.66
C PRO A 67 4.65 10.16 8.99
N TYR A 68 3.34 9.91 9.13
CA TYR A 68 2.37 10.95 9.47
C TYR A 68 2.43 11.38 10.95
N PHE A 69 2.96 10.52 11.83
CA PHE A 69 3.04 10.79 13.26
C PHE A 69 4.44 11.25 13.70
N TRP A 70 5.49 10.73 13.06
CA TRP A 70 6.87 10.97 13.51
C TRP A 70 7.79 11.59 12.46
N GLN A 71 7.37 11.76 11.20
CA GLN A 71 8.19 12.17 10.03
C GLN A 71 9.40 11.26 9.71
N ASP A 72 10.02 10.66 10.73
CA ASP A 72 10.97 9.58 10.64
C ASP A 72 10.26 8.30 10.19
N GLY A 73 10.60 7.82 8.98
CA GLY A 73 10.08 6.56 8.45
C GLY A 73 9.56 6.61 7.01
N ALA A 74 9.58 7.78 6.35
CA ALA A 74 9.09 7.92 4.97
C ALA A 74 9.76 6.93 3.98
N VAL A 75 11.07 6.71 4.13
CA VAL A 75 11.82 5.72 3.31
C VAL A 75 11.36 4.29 3.60
N ALA A 76 11.15 3.94 4.87
CA ALA A 76 10.68 2.62 5.26
C ALA A 76 9.26 2.35 4.71
N ALA A 77 8.38 3.35 4.76
CA ALA A 77 7.03 3.27 4.19
C ALA A 77 7.07 3.07 2.66
N VAL A 78 7.95 3.76 1.94
CA VAL A 78 8.17 3.57 0.49
C VAL A 78 8.64 2.14 0.19
N LEU A 79 9.66 1.66 0.90
CA LEU A 79 10.19 0.31 0.70
C LEU A 79 9.14 -0.77 0.98
N VAL A 80 8.36 -0.60 2.05
CA VAL A 80 7.25 -1.49 2.39
C VAL A 80 6.19 -1.51 1.29
N ALA A 81 5.78 -0.34 0.79
CA ALA A 81 4.78 -0.24 -0.25
C ALA A 81 5.25 -0.86 -1.58
N LEU A 82 6.52 -0.65 -1.97
CA LEU A 82 7.12 -1.29 -3.14
C LEU A 82 7.16 -2.81 -2.99
N ALA A 83 7.67 -3.32 -1.86
CA ALA A 83 7.75 -4.76 -1.61
C ALA A 83 6.35 -5.40 -1.65
N TYR A 84 5.36 -4.76 -1.03
CA TYR A 84 3.98 -5.21 -1.03
C TYR A 84 3.38 -5.25 -2.45
N GLY A 85 3.56 -4.18 -3.23
CA GLY A 85 3.11 -4.12 -4.62
C GLY A 85 3.72 -5.22 -5.49
N VAL A 86 5.04 -5.45 -5.39
CA VAL A 86 5.73 -6.49 -6.16
C VAL A 86 5.21 -7.90 -5.84
N VAL A 87 5.00 -8.20 -4.55
CA VAL A 87 4.43 -9.49 -4.12
C VAL A 87 3.04 -9.69 -4.72
N LEU A 88 2.17 -8.68 -4.67
CA LEU A 88 0.83 -8.77 -5.23
C LEU A 88 0.82 -8.94 -6.76
N VAL A 89 1.69 -8.22 -7.48
CA VAL A 89 1.83 -8.39 -8.94
C VAL A 89 2.29 -9.80 -9.27
N GLY A 90 3.27 -10.34 -8.53
CA GLY A 90 3.73 -11.72 -8.69
C GLY A 90 2.62 -12.74 -8.46
N LEU A 91 1.81 -12.55 -7.41
CA LEU A 91 0.65 -13.38 -7.13
C LEU A 91 -0.43 -13.26 -8.23
N ALA A 92 -0.70 -12.05 -8.71
CA ALA A 92 -1.65 -11.83 -9.80
C ALA A 92 -1.19 -12.56 -11.07
N PHE A 93 0.08 -12.43 -11.46
CA PHE A 93 0.64 -13.12 -12.61
C PHE A 93 0.60 -14.64 -12.46
N TRP A 94 0.89 -15.15 -11.25
CA TRP A 94 0.77 -16.57 -10.94
C TRP A 94 -0.67 -17.06 -11.12
N HIS A 95 -1.66 -16.36 -10.58
CA HIS A 95 -3.08 -16.71 -10.72
C HIS A 95 -3.60 -16.58 -12.15
N TRP A 96 -3.11 -15.60 -12.91
CA TRP A 96 -3.42 -15.46 -14.34
C TRP A 96 -3.03 -16.71 -15.13
N ARG A 97 -1.82 -17.21 -14.87
CA ARG A 97 -1.29 -18.42 -15.53
C ARG A 97 -2.10 -19.67 -15.19
N GLN A 98 -2.82 -19.65 -14.08
CA GLN A 98 -3.71 -20.73 -13.61
C GLN A 98 -5.18 -20.51 -14.03
N GLU A 99 -5.45 -19.61 -14.98
CA GLU A 99 -6.79 -19.31 -15.55
C GLU A 99 -7.80 -18.68 -14.57
N HIS A 100 -7.37 -18.12 -13.43
CA HIS A 100 -8.26 -17.48 -12.45
C HIS A 100 -8.48 -15.98 -12.72
N ALA A 101 -9.18 -15.64 -13.81
CA ALA A 101 -9.37 -14.24 -14.24
C ALA A 101 -10.03 -13.32 -13.17
N VAL A 102 -10.98 -13.83 -12.38
CA VAL A 102 -11.69 -13.05 -11.34
C VAL A 102 -10.76 -12.60 -10.20
N ARG A 103 -9.72 -13.40 -9.90
CA ARG A 103 -8.75 -13.11 -8.83
C ARG A 103 -7.69 -12.10 -9.24
N LEU A 104 -7.52 -11.89 -10.55
CA LEU A 104 -6.56 -10.91 -11.05
C LEU A 104 -6.97 -9.50 -10.61
N ALA A 105 -8.24 -9.15 -10.79
CA ALA A 105 -8.76 -7.82 -10.45
C ALA A 105 -8.63 -7.52 -8.94
N THR A 106 -8.80 -8.54 -8.08
CA THR A 106 -8.69 -8.41 -6.62
C THR A 106 -7.25 -8.23 -6.14
N LEU A 107 -6.25 -8.68 -6.90
CA LEU A 107 -4.82 -8.52 -6.57
C LEU A 107 -4.18 -7.31 -7.26
N VAL A 108 -4.61 -6.99 -8.48
CA VAL A 108 -4.08 -5.86 -9.27
C VAL A 108 -4.47 -4.52 -8.65
N THR A 109 -5.71 -4.36 -8.19
CA THR A 109 -6.18 -3.10 -7.59
C THR A 109 -5.33 -2.68 -6.39
N PRO A 110 -5.12 -3.52 -5.35
CA PRO A 110 -4.24 -3.15 -4.24
C PRO A 110 -2.77 -3.04 -4.63
N ALA A 111 -2.30 -3.79 -5.63
CA ALA A 111 -0.94 -3.64 -6.14
C ALA A 111 -0.70 -2.26 -6.76
N VAL A 112 -1.64 -1.79 -7.59
CA VAL A 112 -1.58 -0.47 -8.23
C VAL A 112 -1.62 0.64 -7.17
N ILE A 113 -2.49 0.51 -6.16
CA ILE A 113 -2.57 1.48 -5.06
C ILE A 113 -1.24 1.54 -4.28
N ALA A 114 -0.64 0.39 -3.95
CA ALA A 114 0.63 0.33 -3.24
C ALA A 114 1.79 0.95 -4.05
N LEU A 115 1.86 0.64 -5.35
CA LEU A 115 2.88 1.21 -6.24
C LEU A 115 2.67 2.72 -6.45
N ALA A 116 1.43 3.17 -6.60
CA ALA A 116 1.11 4.59 -6.70
C ALA A 116 1.52 5.35 -5.44
N PHE A 117 1.23 4.80 -4.25
CA PHE A 117 1.68 5.38 -2.98
C PHE A 117 3.21 5.48 -2.94
N ALA A 118 3.92 4.41 -3.29
CA ALA A 118 5.38 4.39 -3.27
C ALA A 118 5.99 5.42 -4.22
N VAL A 119 5.49 5.51 -5.46
CA VAL A 119 5.98 6.45 -6.47
C VAL A 119 5.75 7.89 -6.04
N LEU A 120 4.55 8.20 -5.54
CA LEU A 120 4.23 9.53 -5.01
C LEU A 120 5.08 9.86 -3.79
N ALA A 121 5.17 8.97 -2.79
CA ALA A 121 5.99 9.22 -1.60
C ALA A 121 7.49 9.40 -1.95
N LEU A 122 8.02 8.63 -2.91
CA LEU A 122 9.40 8.77 -3.38
C LEU A 122 9.62 10.11 -4.11
N ALA A 123 8.66 10.55 -4.93
CA ALA A 123 8.72 11.86 -5.58
C ALA A 123 8.74 13.00 -4.54
N GLY A 124 8.01 12.84 -3.43
CA GLY A 124 8.00 13.80 -2.33
C GLY A 124 9.34 13.91 -1.62
N LEU A 125 10.04 12.78 -1.46
CA LEU A 125 11.39 12.73 -0.90
C LEU A 125 12.46 13.28 -1.85
N ALA A 126 12.27 13.15 -3.16
CA ALA A 126 13.19 13.68 -4.17
C ALA A 126 12.98 15.17 -4.45
N GLY A 127 11.76 15.68 -4.21
CA GLY A 127 11.34 17.05 -4.46
C GLY A 127 11.64 18.03 -3.33
N THR A 128 12.09 17.58 -2.15
CA THR A 128 12.59 18.49 -1.11
C THR A 128 13.88 19.14 -1.60
N PRO A 129 13.91 20.46 -1.91
CA PRO A 129 15.16 21.14 -2.13
C PRO A 129 16.00 20.99 -0.86
N ALA A 130 17.31 20.82 -1.04
CA ALA A 130 18.30 20.89 0.02
C ALA A 130 18.34 22.32 0.60
N GLU A 131 17.32 22.72 1.34
CA GLU A 131 17.25 23.99 2.03
C GLU A 131 17.62 23.76 3.50
N THR A 132 18.86 23.34 3.75
CA THR A 132 19.52 23.36 5.07
C THR A 132 21.04 23.21 4.89
N ALA A 133 21.66 24.11 4.14
CA ALA A 133 23.10 24.34 4.21
C ALA A 133 23.44 25.79 3.77
N ALA A 134 22.95 26.76 4.54
CA ALA A 134 23.44 28.14 4.54
C ALA A 134 23.41 28.69 5.96
#